data_AF-A0A353XZ28-F1
#
_entry.id   AF-A0A353XZ28-F1
#
_cell.length_a   1.000
_cell.length_b   1.000
_cell.length_c   1.000
_cell.angle_alpha   90.00
_cell.angle_beta   90.00
_cell.angle_gamma   90.00
#
_symmetry.space_group_name_H-M   'P 1'
#
loop_
_entity.id
_entity.type
_entity.pdbx_description
1 polymer ?
#
loop_
_entity_poly.entity_id
_entity_poly.type
_entity_poly.pdbx_seq_one_letter_code
_entity_poly.pdbx_strand_id
1 'polypeptide(L)'
;MSYSMSQLTSLGTEQLNAIEERVAHCLRLAEKKFQRKIPSPQLKFDLRGAAAGQFRGSKDQAVLRFNSQLFSLYFDDNLEHTVPHEVAHYVVFRLFIRGKIRSRIRPHGNEWKAVMHLFGVPAEVRHQYDVSQIPVR
;
A
#
# COMPACT_ATOMS: atom_id res chain seq x y z
N MET A 1 -13.35 25.60 17.09
CA MET A 1 -13.11 24.31 17.77
C MET A 1 -11.67 23.91 17.50
N SER A 2 -10.80 24.12 18.48
CA SER A 2 -9.37 23.87 18.40
C SER A 2 -9.13 22.39 18.74
N TYR A 3 -8.85 21.57 17.73
CA TYR A 3 -8.35 20.21 17.98
C TYR A 3 -6.95 20.31 18.58
N SER A 4 -6.78 19.75 19.78
CA SER A 4 -5.47 19.62 20.41
C SER A 4 -4.59 18.70 19.56
N MET A 5 -3.39 19.15 19.19
CA MET A 5 -2.38 18.36 18.45
C MET A 5 -1.90 17.09 19.18
N SER A 6 -2.37 16.82 20.40
CA SER A 6 -1.90 15.72 21.27
C SER A 6 -2.65 14.39 21.11
N GLN A 7 -3.57 14.25 20.15
CA GLN A 7 -4.32 12.99 19.91
C GLN A 7 -4.27 12.52 18.45
N LEU A 8 -3.15 12.70 17.74
CA LEU A 8 -2.93 11.99 16.47
C LEU A 8 -2.64 10.51 16.79
N THR A 9 -3.72 9.73 16.85
CA THR A 9 -3.78 8.33 17.26
C THR A 9 -2.85 7.44 16.43
N SER A 10 -1.97 6.71 17.11
CA SER A 10 -1.24 5.57 16.53
C SER A 10 -2.21 4.43 16.22
N LEU A 11 -1.97 3.70 15.13
CA LEU A 11 -2.71 2.47 14.82
C LEU A 11 -2.65 1.49 16.00
N GLY A 12 -3.81 0.98 16.42
CA GLY A 12 -3.91 -0.05 17.45
C GLY A 12 -3.54 -1.45 16.94
N THR A 13 -3.36 -2.42 17.84
CA THR A 13 -2.99 -3.80 17.48
C THR A 13 -3.98 -4.45 16.51
N GLU A 14 -5.28 -4.28 16.72
CA GLU A 14 -6.31 -4.82 15.82
C GLU A 14 -6.22 -4.23 14.42
N GLN A 15 -5.96 -2.93 14.32
CA GLN A 15 -5.77 -2.24 13.04
C GLN A 15 -4.51 -2.73 12.32
N LEU A 16 -3.41 -2.96 13.03
CA LEU A 16 -2.19 -3.53 12.47
C LEU A 16 -2.43 -4.95 11.93
N ASN A 17 -3.13 -5.80 12.70
CA ASN A 17 -3.48 -7.15 12.28
C ASN A 17 -4.36 -7.13 11.02
N ALA A 18 -5.38 -6.27 10.97
CA ALA A 18 -6.24 -6.13 9.78
C ALA A 18 -5.44 -5.70 8.53
N ILE A 19 -4.47 -4.79 8.68
CA ILE A 19 -3.57 -4.39 7.59
C ILE A 19 -2.72 -5.58 7.12
N GLU A 20 -2.14 -6.34 8.05
CA GLU A 20 -1.35 -7.54 7.73
C GLU A 20 -2.20 -8.60 7.01
N GLU A 21 -3.41 -8.86 7.49
CA GLU A 21 -4.36 -9.78 6.87
C GLU A 21 -4.76 -9.33 5.47
N ARG A 22 -5.01 -8.03 5.27
CA ARG A 22 -5.33 -7.48 3.95
C ARG A 22 -4.16 -7.62 2.99
N VAL A 23 -2.93 -7.35 3.44
CA VAL A 23 -1.71 -7.60 2.63
C VAL A 23 -1.61 -9.08 2.27
N ALA A 24 -1.75 -9.98 3.24
CA ALA A 24 -1.67 -11.42 3.03
C ALA A 24 -2.77 -11.93 2.08
N HIS A 25 -3.98 -11.40 2.19
CA HIS A 25 -5.08 -11.71 1.27
C HIS A 25 -4.75 -11.33 -0.18
N CYS A 26 -4.32 -10.09 -0.41
CA CYS A 26 -3.91 -9.64 -1.74
C CYS A 26 -2.76 -10.49 -2.31
N LEU A 27 -1.76 -10.84 -1.48
CA LEU A 27 -0.68 -11.74 -1.89
C LEU A 27 -1.22 -13.11 -2.30
N ARG A 28 -2.10 -13.74 -1.49
CA ARG A 28 -2.69 -15.04 -1.84
C ARG A 28 -3.47 -15.01 -3.16
N LEU A 29 -4.20 -13.93 -3.43
CA LEU A 29 -4.89 -13.75 -4.72
C LEU A 29 -3.89 -13.71 -5.87
N ALA A 30 -2.81 -12.95 -5.74
CA ALA A 30 -1.75 -12.87 -6.73
C ALA A 30 -1.02 -14.22 -6.93
N GLU A 31 -0.61 -14.88 -5.85
CA GLU A 31 0.06 -16.18 -5.91
C GLU A 31 -0.82 -17.24 -6.59
N LYS A 32 -2.12 -17.26 -6.26
CA LYS A 32 -3.09 -18.15 -6.92
C LYS A 32 -3.22 -17.85 -8.41
N LYS A 33 -3.33 -16.57 -8.79
CA LYS A 33 -3.48 -16.16 -10.20
C LYS A 33 -2.24 -16.46 -11.04
N PHE A 34 -1.06 -16.20 -10.50
CA PHE A 34 0.20 -16.29 -11.23
C PHE A 34 0.94 -17.62 -11.01
N GLN A 35 0.44 -18.49 -10.14
CA GLN A 35 1.04 -19.78 -9.78
C GLN A 35 2.51 -19.65 -9.38
N ARG A 36 2.85 -18.58 -8.66
CA ARG A 36 4.21 -18.27 -8.21
C ARG A 36 4.18 -17.77 -6.79
N LYS A 37 5.11 -18.24 -5.97
CA LYS A 37 5.30 -17.72 -4.62
C LYS A 37 5.81 -16.28 -4.66
N ILE A 38 5.21 -15.42 -3.86
CA ILE A 38 5.56 -14.02 -3.68
C ILE A 38 5.89 -13.85 -2.20
N PRO A 39 7.17 -13.66 -1.83
CA PRO A 39 7.55 -13.49 -0.43
C PRO A 39 6.81 -12.32 0.22
N SER A 40 6.55 -12.41 1.52
CA SER A 40 5.94 -11.31 2.25
C SER A 40 6.87 -10.08 2.25
N PRO A 41 6.36 -8.87 1.98
CA PRO A 41 7.14 -7.65 2.08
C PRO A 41 7.34 -7.27 3.55
N GLN A 42 8.35 -6.44 3.83
CA GLN A 42 8.41 -5.74 5.11
C GLN A 42 7.30 -4.67 5.16
N LEU A 43 6.62 -4.55 6.30
CA LEU A 43 5.67 -3.46 6.56
C LEU A 43 6.30 -2.43 7.51
N LYS A 44 6.09 -1.14 7.23
CA LYS A 44 6.48 -0.04 8.11
C LYS A 44 5.36 0.99 8.20
N PHE A 45 5.17 1.56 9.39
CA PHE A 45 4.14 2.55 9.68
C PHE A 45 4.77 3.91 10.02
N ASP A 46 5.77 4.28 9.21
CA ASP A 46 6.68 5.41 9.44
C ASP A 46 6.64 6.46 8.30
N LEU A 47 5.68 6.34 7.37
CA LEU A 47 5.51 7.31 6.29
C LEU A 47 4.96 8.62 6.85
N ARG A 48 5.49 9.74 6.36
CA ARG A 48 5.11 11.10 6.77
C ARG A 48 4.71 11.91 5.54
N GLY A 49 4.00 13.01 5.74
CA GLY A 49 3.49 13.88 4.68
C GLY A 49 2.12 13.43 4.17
N ALA A 50 1.73 13.91 2.99
CA ALA A 50 0.35 13.76 2.49
C ALA A 50 0.04 12.40 1.83
N ALA A 51 1.01 11.50 1.70
CA ALA A 51 0.80 10.17 1.13
C ALA A 51 0.39 9.17 2.21
N ALA A 52 -0.68 8.40 1.96
CA ALA A 52 -1.12 7.36 2.88
C ALA A 52 -0.33 6.05 2.77
N GLY A 53 0.19 5.74 1.57
CA GLY A 53 0.97 4.54 1.26
C GLY A 53 2.17 4.84 0.38
N GLN A 54 3.18 3.96 0.44
CA GLN A 54 4.33 3.98 -0.45
C GLN A 54 5.04 2.61 -0.50
N PHE A 55 5.15 2.06 -1.71
CA PHE A 55 6.05 0.96 -2.00
C PHE A 55 7.47 1.44 -2.30
N ARG A 56 8.48 0.74 -1.75
CA ARG A 56 9.89 0.87 -2.16
C ARG A 56 10.48 -0.49 -2.48
N GLY A 57 10.98 -0.66 -3.70
CA GLY A 57 11.66 -1.87 -4.16
C GLY A 57 13.09 -1.63 -4.67
N SER A 58 14.04 -2.35 -4.09
CA SER A 58 15.42 -2.54 -4.54
C SER A 58 15.69 -4.03 -4.84
N LYS A 59 16.88 -4.38 -5.35
CA LYS A 59 17.24 -5.78 -5.64
C LYS A 59 17.10 -6.68 -4.40
N ASP A 60 17.44 -6.15 -3.24
CA ASP A 60 17.58 -6.91 -1.99
C ASP A 60 16.47 -6.64 -0.97
N GLN A 61 15.72 -5.54 -1.13
CA GLN A 61 14.70 -5.13 -0.17
C GLN A 61 13.42 -4.65 -0.85
N ALA A 62 12.29 -5.03 -0.29
CA ALA A 62 10.98 -4.54 -0.69
C ALA A 62 10.15 -4.24 0.57
N VAL A 63 9.70 -2.99 0.68
CA VAL A 63 8.97 -2.49 1.85
C VAL A 63 7.70 -1.77 1.41
N LEU A 64 6.59 -2.04 2.11
CA LEU A 64 5.38 -1.24 2.08
C LEU A 64 5.41 -0.31 3.28
N ARG A 65 5.29 1.00 3.03
CA ARG A 65 5.26 2.03 4.07
C ARG A 65 3.89 2.67 4.11
N PHE A 66 3.33 2.82 5.29
CA PHE A 66 2.04 3.46 5.52
C PHE A 66 2.18 4.65 6.46
N ASN A 67 1.39 5.70 6.24
CA ASN A 67 1.35 6.85 7.13
C ASN A 67 0.35 6.54 8.23
N SER A 68 0.85 6.22 9.43
CA SER A 68 0.00 5.80 10.55
C SER A 68 -1.06 6.82 10.94
N GLN A 69 -0.77 8.12 10.78
CA GLN A 69 -1.73 9.19 11.10
C GLN A 69 -2.86 9.24 10.07
N LEU A 70 -2.53 9.26 8.77
CA LEU A 70 -3.53 9.20 7.70
C LEU A 70 -4.34 7.92 7.74
N PHE A 71 -3.66 6.80 7.96
CA PHE A 71 -4.28 5.50 8.00
C PHE A 71 -5.24 5.40 9.19
N SER A 72 -4.87 5.92 10.36
CA SER A 72 -5.76 5.95 11.52
C SER A 72 -7.01 6.81 11.29
N LEU A 73 -6.86 7.96 10.61
CA LEU A 73 -7.99 8.87 10.32
C LEU A 73 -8.96 8.32 9.28
N TYR A 74 -8.46 7.59 8.28
CA TYR A 74 -9.26 7.04 7.18
C TYR A 74 -9.04 5.54 7.05
N PHE A 75 -9.26 4.80 8.15
CA PHE A 75 -8.83 3.41 8.25
C PHE A 75 -9.47 2.50 7.20
N ASP A 76 -10.80 2.49 7.10
CA ASP A 76 -11.52 1.59 6.18
C ASP A 76 -11.15 1.88 4.73
N ASP A 77 -11.11 3.15 4.33
CA ASP A 77 -10.74 3.56 2.97
C ASP A 77 -9.29 3.19 2.63
N ASN A 78 -8.35 3.40 3.57
CA ASN A 78 -6.97 3.00 3.35
C ASN A 78 -6.78 1.48 3.33
N LEU A 79 -7.53 0.74 4.15
CA LEU A 79 -7.52 -0.72 4.14
C LEU A 79 -8.09 -1.26 2.82
N GLU A 80 -9.14 -0.63 2.31
CA GLU A 80 -9.79 -1.02 1.06
C GLU A 80 -8.95 -0.67 -0.18
N HIS A 81 -8.36 0.52 -0.21
CA HIS A 81 -7.73 1.08 -1.41
C HIS A 81 -6.20 1.18 -1.30
N THR A 82 -5.68 1.83 -0.27
CA THR A 82 -4.23 2.07 -0.12
C THR A 82 -3.43 0.77 0.03
N VAL A 83 -3.91 -0.19 0.82
CA VAL A 83 -3.21 -1.47 0.97
C VAL A 83 -3.13 -2.24 -0.36
N PRO A 84 -4.23 -2.50 -1.08
CA PRO A 84 -4.16 -3.15 -2.39
C PRO A 84 -3.34 -2.37 -3.42
N HIS A 85 -3.38 -1.04 -3.38
CA HIS A 85 -2.57 -0.18 -4.25
C HIS A 85 -1.06 -0.46 -4.10
N GLU A 86 -0.56 -0.44 -2.87
CA GLU A 86 0.86 -0.67 -2.60
C GLU A 86 1.26 -2.13 -2.79
N VAL A 87 0.38 -3.08 -2.46
CA VAL A 87 0.60 -4.50 -2.75
C VAL A 87 0.66 -4.74 -4.26
N ALA A 88 -0.15 -4.05 -5.07
CA ALA A 88 -0.13 -4.20 -6.51
C ALA A 88 1.22 -3.75 -7.11
N HIS A 89 1.80 -2.64 -6.64
CA HIS A 89 3.17 -2.26 -7.04
C HIS A 89 4.19 -3.32 -6.65
N TYR A 90 4.06 -3.88 -5.45
CA TYR A 90 4.94 -4.93 -4.97
C TYR A 90 4.84 -6.22 -5.81
N VAL A 91 3.63 -6.70 -6.11
CA VAL A 91 3.40 -7.87 -6.94
C VAL A 91 4.00 -7.66 -8.33
N VAL A 92 3.77 -6.50 -8.94
CA VAL A 92 4.33 -6.16 -10.25
C VAL A 92 5.87 -6.18 -10.20
N PHE A 93 6.45 -5.59 -9.15
CA PHE A 93 7.89 -5.59 -8.92
C PHE A 93 8.46 -7.01 -8.83
N ARG A 94 7.83 -7.90 -8.05
CA ARG A 94 8.32 -9.27 -7.83
C ARG A 94 8.20 -10.16 -9.05
N LEU A 95 7.12 -10.02 -9.82
CA LEU A 95 6.82 -10.93 -10.92
C LEU A 95 7.46 -10.50 -12.25
N PHE A 96 7.49 -9.19 -12.54
CA PHE A 96 7.80 -8.71 -13.89
C PHE A 96 9.16 -8.00 -14.02
N ILE A 97 9.74 -7.45 -12.94
CA ILE A 97 11.01 -6.71 -13.03
C ILE A 97 12.23 -7.64 -13.12
N ARG A 98 12.16 -8.87 -12.60
CA ARG A 98 13.31 -9.81 -12.65
C ARG A 98 13.67 -10.30 -14.07
N GLY A 99 12.87 -9.99 -15.09
CA GLY A 99 13.14 -10.33 -16.50
C GLY A 99 12.83 -9.24 -17.53
N LYS A 100 12.32 -8.07 -17.11
CA LYS A 100 12.08 -6.90 -17.98
C LYS A 100 12.97 -5.74 -17.54
N ILE A 101 13.38 -4.88 -18.48
CA ILE A 101 14.08 -3.63 -18.14
C ILE A 101 13.14 -2.78 -17.27
N ARG A 102 13.59 -2.40 -16.07
CA ARG A 102 12.81 -1.63 -15.08
C ARG A 102 12.13 -0.38 -15.67
N SER A 103 12.74 0.26 -16.68
CA SER A 103 12.19 1.42 -17.38
C SER A 103 10.94 1.14 -18.21
N ARG A 104 10.66 -0.12 -18.55
CA ARG A 104 9.47 -0.52 -19.33
C ARG A 104 8.22 -0.72 -18.47
N ILE A 105 8.37 -0.92 -17.16
CA ILE A 105 7.22 -1.09 -16.25
C ILE A 105 6.86 0.28 -15.70
N ARG A 106 5.76 0.83 -16.21
CA ARG A 106 5.24 2.12 -15.74
C ARG A 106 4.55 1.96 -14.39
N PRO A 107 4.76 2.88 -13.43
CA PRO A 107 3.87 3.01 -12.28
C PRO A 107 2.43 3.08 -12.78
N HIS A 108 1.54 2.28 -12.18
CA HIS A 108 0.12 2.23 -12.53
C HIS A 108 -0.17 1.83 -14.00
N GLY A 109 0.78 1.15 -14.65
CA GLY A 109 0.64 0.60 -16.00
C GLY A 109 -0.31 -0.61 -16.09
N ASN A 110 -0.37 -1.24 -17.27
CA ASN A 110 -1.30 -2.35 -17.53
C ASN A 110 -1.12 -3.52 -16.55
N GLU A 111 0.12 -3.88 -16.21
CA GLU A 111 0.40 -4.92 -15.22
C GLU A 111 -0.16 -4.56 -13.84
N TRP A 112 0.01 -3.31 -13.40
CA TRP A 112 -0.53 -2.85 -12.12
C TRP A 112 -2.05 -2.82 -12.13
N LYS A 113 -2.67 -2.29 -13.19
CA LYS A 113 -4.13 -2.29 -13.35
C LYS A 113 -4.69 -3.71 -13.31
N ALA A 114 -4.07 -4.65 -13.99
CA ALA A 114 -4.50 -6.05 -13.97
C ALA A 114 -4.46 -6.65 -12.55
N VAL A 115 -3.44 -6.31 -11.76
CA VAL A 115 -3.37 -6.73 -10.35
C VAL A 115 -4.42 -6.05 -9.48
N MET A 116 -4.72 -4.76 -9.69
CA MET A 116 -5.83 -4.09 -8.99
C MET A 116 -7.19 -4.73 -9.28
N HIS A 117 -7.47 -5.04 -10.54
CA HIS A 117 -8.70 -5.76 -10.92
C HIS A 117 -8.76 -7.17 -10.29
N LEU A 118 -7.61 -7.86 -10.19
CA LEU A 118 -7.53 -9.13 -9.47
C LEU A 118 -7.90 -8.99 -7.99
N PHE A 119 -7.57 -7.87 -7.37
CA PHE A 119 -7.93 -7.57 -5.98
C PHE A 119 -9.39 -7.11 -5.81
N GLY A 120 -10.13 -6.92 -6.91
CA GLY A 120 -11.50 -6.43 -6.88
C GLY A 120 -11.62 -4.95 -6.53
N VAL A 121 -10.53 -4.19 -6.64
CA VAL A 121 -10.48 -2.77 -6.25
C VAL A 121 -10.32 -1.90 -7.51
N PRO A 122 -11.07 -0.78 -7.63
CA PRO A 122 -10.87 0.19 -8.69
C PRO A 122 -9.40 0.62 -8.78
N ALA A 123 -8.88 0.74 -10.01
CA ALA A 123 -7.51 1.12 -10.29
C ALA A 123 -7.28 2.64 -10.14
N GLU A 124 -7.75 3.20 -9.03
CA GLU A 124 -7.65 4.61 -8.70
C GLU A 124 -6.26 4.94 -8.16
N VAL A 125 -5.72 6.09 -8.61
CA VAL A 125 -4.33 6.49 -8.35
C VAL A 125 -4.24 7.63 -7.33
N ARG A 126 -5.35 8.32 -7.08
CA ARG A 126 -5.42 9.47 -6.17
C ARG A 126 -6.63 9.33 -5.26
N HIS A 127 -6.36 9.16 -3.97
CA HIS A 127 -7.33 9.40 -2.91
C HIS A 127 -7.04 10.79 -2.36
N GLN A 128 -8.03 11.68 -2.39
CA GLN A 128 -7.91 13.02 -1.81
C GLN A 128 -8.37 12.96 -0.37
N TYR A 129 -7.43 12.79 0.57
CA TYR A 129 -7.72 12.90 1.99
C TYR A 129 -7.65 14.36 2.44
N ASP A 130 -8.52 14.75 3.36
CA ASP A 130 -8.30 15.99 4.10
C ASP A 130 -7.08 15.80 5.01
N VAL A 131 -6.00 16.48 4.64
CA VAL A 131 -4.70 16.46 5.33
C VAL A 131 -4.49 17.70 6.19
N SER A 132 -5.53 18.52 6.42
CA SER A 132 -5.44 19.74 7.24
C SER A 132 -4.94 19.49 8.66
N GLN A 133 -5.15 18.28 9.18
CA GLN A 133 -4.73 17.84 10.52
C GLN A 133 -3.36 17.14 10.53
N ILE A 134 -2.70 17.00 9.38
CA ILE A 134 -1.42 16.28 9.25
C ILE A 134 -0.32 17.26 8.86
N PRO A 135 0.85 17.23 9.54
CA PRO A 135 2.00 18.01 9.12
C PRO A 135 2.46 17.60 7.72
N VAL A 136 2.11 18.39 6.71
CA VAL A 136 2.69 18.32 5.37
C VAL A 136 3.88 19.27 5.36
N ARG A 137 5.10 18.73 5.28
CA ARG A 137 6.34 19.49 5.08
C ARG A 137 7.07 18.93 3.88
#